data_AF-A0A1B9AT30-F1
#
_entry.id   AF-A0A1B9AT30-F1
#
_cell.length_a   1.000
_cell.length_b   1.000
_cell.length_c   1.000
_cell.angle_alpha   90.00
_cell.angle_beta   90.00
_cell.angle_gamma   90.00
#
_symmetry.space_group_name_H-M   'P 1'
#
loop_
_entity.id
_entity.type
_entity.pdbx_description
1 polymer ?
#
loop_
_entity_poly.entity_id
_entity_poly.type
_entity_poly.pdbx_seq_one_letter_code
_entity_poly.pdbx_strand_id
1 'polypeptide(L)' 'METLAVLIIGIFIMFIGFLVLRNKALFLVNLVLWNGVSGDEELLSRIFGTILLVVGLIVTLLPIFLS' A
#
# COMPACT_ATOMS: atom_id res chain seq x y z
N MET A 1 20.25 -10.13 7.35
CA MET A 1 19.85 -10.04 5.92
C MET A 1 18.34 -10.05 5.79
N GLU A 2 17.65 -11.01 6.41
CA GLU A 2 16.18 -11.15 6.37
C GLU A 2 15.44 -9.93 6.96
N THR A 3 15.86 -9.44 8.13
CA THR A 3 15.29 -8.22 8.76
C THR A 3 15.36 -6.99 7.84
N LEU A 4 16.48 -6.82 7.14
CA LEU A 4 16.69 -5.70 6.23
C LEU A 4 15.78 -5.82 5.00
N ALA A 5 15.59 -7.04 4.49
CA ALA A 5 14.66 -7.30 3.39
C ALA A 5 13.21 -7.00 3.79
N VAL A 6 12.78 -7.39 4.98
CA VAL A 6 11.43 -7.11 5.49
C VAL A 6 11.20 -5.60 5.66
N LEU A 7 12.19 -4.87 6.18
CA LEU A 7 12.13 -3.40 6.28
C LEU A 7 11.99 -2.74 4.91
N ILE A 8 12.78 -3.17 3.92
CA ILE A 8 12.71 -2.64 2.56
C ILE A 8 11.35 -2.91 1.92
N ILE A 9 10.79 -4.12 2.11
CA ILE A 9 9.46 -4.48 1.61
C ILE A 9 8.38 -3.60 2.26
N GLY A 10 8.44 -3.41 3.58
CA GLY A 10 7.49 -2.54 4.29
C GLY A 10 7.52 -1.10 3.79
N ILE A 11 8.72 -0.53 3.62
CA ILE A 11 8.91 0.81 3.05
C ILE A 11 8.39 0.89 1.61
N PHE A 12 8.65 -0.12 0.80
CA PHE A 12 8.16 -0.17 -0.58
C PHE A 12 6.62 -0.20 -0.65
N ILE A 13 5.97 -0.99 0.21
CA ILE A 13 4.50 -1.03 0.31
C ILE A 13 3.95 0.35 0.72
N MET A 14 4.56 1.00 1.71
CA MET A 14 4.18 2.36 2.12
C MET A 14 4.34 3.37 0.97
N PHE A 15 5.41 3.26 0.19
CA PHE A 15 5.64 4.12 -0.98
C PHE A 15 4.55 3.94 -2.04
N ILE A 16 4.14 2.69 -2.34
CA ILE A 16 3.00 2.43 -3.23
C ILE A 16 1.72 3.05 -2.65
N GLY A 17 1.45 2.87 -1.36
CA GLY A 17 0.29 3.46 -0.69
C GLY A 17 0.25 4.99 -0.82
N PHE A 18 1.40 5.65 -0.67
CA PHE A 18 1.52 7.09 -0.90
C PHE A 18 1.23 7.49 -2.35
N LEU A 19 1.72 6.72 -3.34
CA LEU A 19 1.44 6.98 -4.75
C LEU A 19 -0.04 6.78 -5.11
N VAL A 20 -0.70 5.82 -4.47
CA VAL A 20 -2.15 5.61 -4.61
C VAL A 20 -2.91 6.82 -4.04
N LEU A 21 -2.57 7.31 -2.85
CA LEU A 21 -3.16 8.53 -2.28
C LEU A 21 -2.99 9.78 -3.16
N ARG A 22 -1.90 9.83 -3.95
CA ARG A 22 -1.63 10.93 -4.89
C ARG A 22 -2.36 10.76 -6.23
N ASN A 23 -3.24 9.77 -6.36
CA ASN A 23 -3.92 9.41 -7.62
C ASN A 23 -2.96 9.05 -8.77
N LYS A 24 -1.66 8.84 -8.48
CA LYS A 24 -0.64 8.52 -9.50
C LYS A 24 -0.58 7.04 -9.83
N ALA A 25 -1.07 6.20 -8.93
CA ALA A 25 -1.05 4.74 -9.04
C ALA A 25 -2.45 4.12 -8.92
N LEU A 26 -3.51 4.92 -9.06
CA LEU A 26 -4.89 4.43 -9.09
C LEU A 26 -5.11 3.37 -10.16
N PHE A 27 -4.35 3.40 -11.25
CA PHE A 27 -4.38 2.35 -12.27
C PHE A 27 -4.02 0.96 -11.73
N LEU A 28 -3.16 0.85 -10.69
CA LEU A 28 -2.86 -0.44 -10.05
C LEU A 28 -4.09 -0.99 -9.31
N VAL A 29 -4.89 -0.10 -8.73
CA VAL A 29 -6.14 -0.44 -8.04
C VAL A 29 -7.23 -0.76 -9.07
N ASN A 30 -7.37 0.06 -10.11
CA ASN A 30 -8.31 -0.16 -11.21
C ASN A 30 -7.99 -1.43 -12.03
N LEU A 31 -6.72 -1.84 -12.13
CA LEU A 31 -6.33 -3.11 -12.76
C LEU A 31 -6.79 -4.33 -11.95
N VAL A 32 -6.74 -4.24 -10.62
CA VAL A 32 -7.20 -5.32 -9.72
C VAL A 32 -8.73 -5.34 -9.59
N LEU A 33 -9.37 -4.16 -9.65
CA LEU A 33 -10.83 -4.00 -9.62
C LEU A 33 -11.49 -4.05 -11.01
N TRP A 34 -10.73 -4.42 -12.05
CA TRP A 34 -11.16 -4.45 -13.45
C TRP A 34 -12.38 -5.35 -13.60
N ASN A 35 -13.55 -4.70 -13.57
CA ASN A 35 -14.93 -5.14 -13.91
C ASN A 35 -16.00 -4.72 -12.88
N GLY A 36 -15.65 -4.21 -11.70
CA GLY A 36 -16.64 -4.11 -10.60
C GLY A 36 -17.03 -2.72 -10.13
N VAL A 37 -16.13 -1.73 -10.19
CA VAL A 37 -16.30 -0.53 -9.36
C VAL A 37 -16.13 0.73 -10.20
N SER A 38 -17.24 1.23 -10.74
CA SER A 38 -17.39 2.62 -11.19
C SER A 38 -17.48 3.56 -9.99
N GLY A 39 -16.54 3.43 -9.06
CA GLY A 39 -16.49 4.18 -7.80
C GLY A 39 -15.72 5.47 -7.98
N ASP A 40 -16.05 6.44 -7.14
CA ASP A 40 -15.32 7.70 -7.02
C ASP A 40 -13.82 7.43 -6.81
N GLU A 41 -13.02 7.80 -7.82
CA GLU A 41 -11.58 7.57 -7.86
C GLU A 41 -10.86 8.17 -6.65
N GLU A 42 -11.38 9.29 -6.11
CA GLU A 42 -10.83 9.95 -4.94
C GLU A 42 -11.07 9.14 -3.66
N LEU A 43 -12.28 8.57 -3.50
CA LEU A 43 -12.59 7.69 -2.38
C LEU A 43 -11.79 6.38 -2.44
N LEU A 44 -11.69 5.78 -3.63
CA LEU A 44 -10.90 4.56 -3.85
C LEU A 44 -9.42 4.79 -3.53
N SER A 45 -8.85 5.87 -4.05
CA SER A 45 -7.48 6.32 -3.73
C SER A 45 -7.25 6.41 -2.23
N ARG A 46 -8.17 7.08 -1.53
CA ARG A 46 -8.06 7.31 -0.10
C ARG A 46 -8.12 6.01 0.69
N ILE A 47 -9.05 5.13 0.36
CA ILE A 47 -9.21 3.83 1.04
C ILE A 47 -7.99 2.94 0.78
N PHE A 48 -7.66 2.68 -0.49
CA PHE A 48 -6.58 1.77 -0.85
C PHE A 48 -5.21 2.30 -0.43
N GLY A 49 -4.97 3.61 -0.61
CA GLY A 49 -3.74 4.26 -0.17
C GLY A 49 -3.56 4.17 1.35
N THR A 50 -4.63 4.38 2.12
CA THR A 50 -4.58 4.23 3.58
C THR A 50 -4.31 2.79 4.00
N ILE A 51 -4.99 1.81 3.39
CA ILE A 51 -4.77 0.38 3.68
C ILE A 51 -3.31 0.00 3.41
N LEU A 52 -2.76 0.39 2.26
CA LEU A 52 -1.37 0.09 1.90
C LEU A 52 -0.38 0.75 2.86
N LEU A 53 -0.63 1.98 3.31
CA LEU A 53 0.20 2.63 4.33
C LEU A 53 0.17 1.88 5.67
N VAL A 54 -1.01 1.47 6.13
CA VAL A 54 -1.17 0.72 7.39
C VAL A 54 -0.48 -0.64 7.30
N VAL A 55 -0.70 -1.39 6.21
CA VAL A 55 -0.07 -2.69 5.99
C VAL A 55 1.45 -2.54 5.90
N GLY A 56 1.94 -1.58 5.13
CA GLY A 56 3.37 -1.31 5.01
C GLY A 56 4.02 -0.94 6.35
N LEU A 57 3.32 -0.16 7.19
CA LEU A 57 3.77 0.16 8.54
C LEU A 57 3.85 -1.10 9.41
N ILE A 58 2.81 -1.95 9.42
CA ILE A 58 2.80 -3.21 10.17
C ILE A 58 3.97 -4.11 9.74
N VAL A 59 4.18 -4.28 8.44
CA VAL A 59 5.29 -5.08 7.89
C VAL A 59 6.64 -4.50 8.30
N THR A 60 6.79 -3.17 8.31
CA THR A 60 8.02 -2.49 8.73
C THR A 60 8.31 -2.70 10.22
N LEU A 61 7.28 -2.74 11.06
CA LEU A 61 7.42 -2.95 12.50
C LEU A 61 7.54 -4.42 12.90
N LEU A 62 7.11 -5.35 12.03
CA LEU A 62 7.13 -6.79 12.28
C LEU A 62 8.47 -7.32 12.83
N PRO A 63 9.65 -6.91 12.29
CA PRO A 63 10.93 -7.39 12.81
C PRO A 63 11.22 -6.95 14.24
N ILE A 64 10.63 -5.84 14.72
CA ILE A 64 10.81 -5.35 16.09
C ILE A 64 10.08 -6.27 17.09
N PHE A 65 8.94 -6.84 16.69
CA PHE A 65 8.15 -7.73 17.55
C PHE A 65 8.63 -9.19 17.51
N LEU A 66 9.31 -9.57 16.43
CA LEU A 66 9.74 -10.95 16.18
C LEU A 66 11.24 -11.19 16.39
N SER A 67 12.04 -10.15 16.70
CA SER A 67 13.48 -10.30 16.99
C SER A 67 13.75 -10.70 18.43
#